data_AF-A0A248KG80-F1
#
_entry.id   AF-A0A248KG80-F1
#
_cell.length_a   1.000
_cell.length_b   1.000
_cell.length_c   1.000
_cell.angle_alpha   90.00
_cell.angle_beta   90.00
_cell.angle_gamma   90.00
#
_symmetry.space_group_name_H-M   'P 1'
#
loop_
_entity.id
_entity.type
_entity.pdbx_description
1 polymer ?
#
loop_
_entity_poly.entity_id
_entity_poly.type
_entity_poly.pdbx_seq_one_letter_code
_entity_poly.pdbx_strand_id
1 'polypeptide(L)'
;MAASSQRWFIGGCRYQSGGLQSVNAEGSARNTTLNTGASQTLAGNVDGTQVNGGTQSVYATGTASNTTLSNGGQQYLLGTATETTINKDSLQQIQDGGIARNTTVNDGGWQQVLSGGSAIDSIVNQGGRLLVDKGGTLAGTTTLYGGPFYRVM
;
A
#
# COMPACT_ATOMS: atom_id res chain seq x y z
N MET A 1 -0.04 26.74 30.35
CA MET A 1 -0.95 26.81 29.20
C MET A 1 -0.71 25.57 28.35
N ALA A 2 -1.64 24.62 28.39
CA ALA A 2 -1.51 23.33 27.73
C ALA A 2 -1.52 23.52 26.21
N ALA A 3 -0.51 22.99 25.52
CA ALA A 3 -0.52 22.89 24.07
C ALA A 3 -1.68 21.98 23.67
N SER A 4 -2.68 22.55 22.99
CA SER A 4 -3.82 21.80 22.47
C SER A 4 -3.32 20.74 21.51
N SER A 5 -3.69 19.49 21.77
CA SER A 5 -3.61 18.37 20.82
C SER A 5 -4.41 18.73 19.55
N GLN A 6 -3.75 19.31 18.55
CA GLN A 6 -4.35 19.62 17.26
C GLN A 6 -4.53 18.31 16.48
N ARG A 7 -5.76 17.78 16.48
CA ARG A 7 -6.19 16.67 15.62
C ARG A 7 -6.30 17.16 14.19
N TRP A 8 -5.31 16.86 13.35
CA TRP A 8 -5.35 17.20 11.92
C TRP A 8 -6.13 16.12 11.15
N PHE A 9 -7.39 16.41 10.83
CA PHE A 9 -8.12 15.74 9.77
C PHE A 9 -7.71 16.40 8.45
N ILE A 10 -6.86 15.73 7.66
CA ILE A 10 -6.57 16.18 6.30
C ILE A 10 -7.54 15.46 5.36
N GLY A 11 -8.76 15.96 5.25
CA GLY A 11 -9.75 15.46 4.30
C GLY A 11 -9.51 16.01 2.89
N GLY A 12 -9.28 15.14 1.91
CA GLY A 12 -9.35 15.49 0.49
C GLY A 12 -8.14 16.21 -0.11
N CYS A 13 -6.91 15.92 0.33
CA CYS A 13 -5.73 16.53 -0.29
C CYS A 13 -5.29 15.79 -1.55
N ARG A 14 -5.35 16.49 -2.69
CA ARG A 14 -4.75 16.06 -3.96
C ARG A 14 -3.34 16.63 -4.05
N TYR A 15 -2.32 15.79 -3.93
CA TYR A 15 -0.91 16.20 -4.09
C TYR A 15 -0.47 16.00 -5.54
N GLN A 16 0.15 17.03 -6.12
CA GLN A 16 0.74 17.03 -7.47
C GLN A 16 2.25 16.69 -7.40
N SER A 17 2.93 16.65 -8.55
CA SER A 17 4.38 16.37 -8.66
C SER A 17 5.21 17.17 -7.65
N GLY A 18 5.91 16.47 -6.76
CA GLY A 18 6.73 17.06 -5.69
C GLY A 18 5.99 17.31 -4.36
N GLY A 19 4.68 17.08 -4.29
CA GLY A 19 3.90 17.22 -3.07
C GLY A 19 4.20 16.11 -2.08
N LEU A 20 4.64 16.49 -0.87
CA LEU A 20 4.86 15.58 0.24
C LEU A 20 3.72 15.71 1.26
N GLN A 21 3.04 14.59 1.56
CA GLN A 21 2.12 14.49 2.68
C GLN A 21 2.75 13.66 3.79
N SER A 22 2.84 14.21 4.99
CA SER A 22 3.13 13.42 6.19
C SER A 22 1.86 13.29 7.02
N VAL A 23 1.47 12.06 7.35
CA VAL A 23 0.38 11.76 8.28
C VAL A 23 1.02 11.15 9.52
N ASN A 24 1.12 11.95 10.59
CA ASN A 24 1.71 11.53 11.87
C ASN A 24 0.86 10.44 12.56
N ALA A 25 1.38 9.80 13.61
CA ALA A 25 0.77 8.65 14.28
C ALA A 25 -0.71 8.82 14.71
N GLU A 26 -1.12 10.03 15.05
CA GLU A 26 -2.52 10.36 15.41
C GLU A 26 -3.30 11.04 14.28
N GLY A 27 -2.62 11.31 13.17
CA GLY A 27 -3.21 11.95 12.00
C GLY A 27 -4.08 10.98 11.22
N SER A 28 -5.11 11.53 10.58
CA SER A 28 -5.85 10.80 9.57
C SER A 28 -6.02 11.60 8.30
N ALA A 29 -5.87 10.92 7.16
CA ALA A 29 -6.16 11.46 5.85
C ALA A 29 -7.18 10.57 5.13
N ARG A 30 -8.04 11.19 4.32
CA ARG A 30 -9.03 10.47 3.51
C ARG A 30 -9.04 10.98 2.09
N ASN A 31 -9.28 10.09 1.14
CA ASN A 31 -9.42 10.41 -0.28
C ASN A 31 -8.23 11.21 -0.82
N THR A 32 -7.03 10.89 -0.34
CA THR A 32 -5.80 11.51 -0.84
C THR A 32 -5.53 11.02 -2.26
N THR A 33 -5.13 11.91 -3.15
CA THR A 33 -4.62 11.51 -4.48
C THR A 33 -3.14 11.88 -4.59
N LEU A 34 -2.28 10.91 -4.89
CA LEU A 34 -0.85 11.07 -5.12
C LEU A 34 -0.58 10.88 -6.61
N ASN A 35 -0.35 11.97 -7.33
CA ASN A 35 0.02 11.91 -8.76
C ASN A 35 1.51 11.60 -8.93
N THR A 36 1.98 11.45 -10.17
CA THR A 36 3.39 11.23 -10.49
C THR A 36 4.31 12.20 -9.74
N GLY A 37 5.28 11.65 -9.01
CA GLY A 37 6.23 12.42 -8.20
C GLY A 37 5.70 12.94 -6.86
N ALA A 38 4.45 12.69 -6.50
CA ALA A 38 3.94 12.95 -5.16
C ALA A 38 4.29 11.80 -4.21
N SER A 39 4.57 12.12 -2.96
CA SER A 39 4.90 11.14 -1.92
C SER A 39 4.04 11.33 -0.67
N GLN A 40 3.56 10.23 -0.10
CA GLN A 40 2.89 10.20 1.19
C GLN A 40 3.65 9.31 2.16
N THR A 41 4.05 9.90 3.29
CA THR A 41 4.62 9.20 4.43
C THR A 41 3.53 9.04 5.49
N LEU A 42 3.27 7.80 5.89
CA LEU A 42 2.20 7.44 6.79
C LEU A 42 2.72 6.77 8.06
N ALA A 43 2.58 7.45 9.19
CA ALA A 43 2.69 6.88 10.52
C ALA A 43 1.33 6.73 11.22
N GLY A 44 0.28 7.42 10.76
CA GLY A 44 -1.11 7.33 11.24
C GLY A 44 -2.04 6.53 10.31
N ASN A 45 -3.31 6.94 10.18
CA ASN A 45 -4.32 6.20 9.41
C ASN A 45 -4.78 6.92 8.13
N VAL A 46 -4.67 6.27 6.97
CA VAL A 46 -5.32 6.75 5.75
C VAL A 46 -6.38 5.80 5.23
N ASP A 47 -7.36 6.39 4.54
CA ASP A 47 -8.43 5.66 3.88
C ASP A 47 -8.69 6.22 2.48
N GLY A 48 -8.84 5.34 1.49
CA GLY A 48 -9.19 5.71 0.11
C GLY A 48 -8.09 6.47 -0.64
N THR A 49 -6.81 6.17 -0.37
CA THR A 49 -5.72 6.85 -1.08
C THR A 49 -5.58 6.32 -2.51
N GLN A 50 -5.56 7.22 -3.48
CA GLN A 50 -5.31 6.90 -4.89
C GLN A 50 -3.85 7.26 -5.24
N VAL A 51 -3.03 6.27 -5.52
CA VAL A 51 -1.62 6.43 -5.89
C VAL A 51 -1.49 6.26 -7.40
N ASN A 52 -1.55 7.38 -8.11
CA ASN A 52 -1.52 7.48 -9.57
C ASN A 52 -0.12 7.90 -10.05
N GLY A 53 0.82 6.95 -10.08
CA GLY A 53 2.24 7.22 -10.37
C GLY A 53 3.04 7.84 -9.22
N GLY A 54 2.40 8.11 -8.08
CA GLY A 54 3.05 8.57 -6.86
C GLY A 54 3.63 7.44 -6.01
N THR A 55 4.02 7.76 -4.78
CA THR A 55 4.53 6.80 -3.80
C THR A 55 3.83 6.96 -2.46
N GLN A 56 3.38 5.84 -1.87
CA GLN A 56 2.88 5.78 -0.51
C GLN A 56 3.80 4.89 0.34
N SER A 57 4.43 5.48 1.36
CA SER A 57 5.26 4.78 2.33
C SER A 57 4.52 4.66 3.66
N VAL A 58 4.15 3.44 4.04
CA VAL A 58 3.44 3.12 5.27
C VAL A 58 4.43 2.58 6.29
N TYR A 59 4.74 3.38 7.31
CA TYR A 59 5.66 3.02 8.39
C TYR A 59 5.00 2.08 9.40
N ALA A 60 5.79 1.50 10.31
CA ALA A 60 5.35 0.42 11.22
C ALA A 60 4.05 0.70 12.00
N THR A 61 3.81 1.96 12.40
CA THR A 61 2.58 2.36 13.11
C THR A 61 1.43 2.76 12.18
N GLY A 62 1.73 2.93 10.89
CA GLY A 62 0.80 3.40 9.89
C GLY A 62 -0.17 2.32 9.42
N THR A 63 -1.41 2.74 9.14
CA THR A 63 -2.45 1.89 8.56
C THR A 63 -3.03 2.54 7.31
N ALA A 64 -2.90 1.87 6.17
CA ALA A 64 -3.52 2.29 4.92
C ALA A 64 -4.68 1.37 4.56
N SER A 65 -5.87 1.95 4.37
CA SER A 65 -7.08 1.21 3.98
C SER A 65 -7.56 1.69 2.62
N ASN A 66 -8.13 0.77 1.82
CA ASN A 66 -8.73 1.09 0.52
C ASN A 66 -7.78 1.84 -0.44
N THR A 67 -6.48 1.55 -0.37
CA THR A 67 -5.51 2.16 -1.28
C THR A 67 -5.67 1.58 -2.68
N THR A 68 -5.75 2.45 -3.70
CA THR A 68 -5.71 2.07 -5.11
C THR A 68 -4.42 2.52 -5.75
N LEU A 69 -3.64 1.59 -6.30
CA LEU A 69 -2.40 1.87 -7.03
C LEU A 69 -2.67 1.79 -8.54
N SER A 70 -2.24 2.81 -9.30
CA SER A 70 -2.35 2.85 -10.76
C SER A 70 -1.20 3.63 -11.41
N ASN A 71 -0.99 3.42 -12.72
CA ASN A 71 -0.09 4.20 -13.58
C ASN A 71 1.34 4.38 -13.01
N GLY A 72 1.98 3.30 -12.56
CA GLY A 72 3.30 3.40 -11.92
C GLY A 72 3.26 3.63 -10.41
N GLY A 73 2.07 3.72 -9.81
CA GLY A 73 1.91 3.95 -8.38
C GLY A 73 2.56 2.86 -7.54
N GLN A 74 3.28 3.28 -6.49
CA GLN A 74 4.02 2.37 -5.61
C GLN A 74 3.55 2.51 -4.15
N GLN A 75 3.42 1.39 -3.47
CA GLN A 75 3.21 1.32 -2.02
C GLN A 75 4.33 0.52 -1.36
N TYR A 76 5.02 1.13 -0.39
CA TYR A 76 6.05 0.49 0.42
C TYR A 76 5.52 0.30 1.84
N LEU A 77 5.45 -0.95 2.29
CA LEU A 77 4.74 -1.31 3.51
C LEU A 77 5.68 -1.88 4.57
N LEU A 78 5.90 -1.11 5.64
CA LEU A 78 6.46 -1.57 6.92
C LEU A 78 5.38 -1.68 8.01
N GLY A 79 4.23 -1.04 7.83
CA GLY A 79 3.06 -1.12 8.72
C GLY A 79 1.97 -2.04 8.19
N THR A 80 0.70 -1.62 8.32
CA THR A 80 -0.45 -2.41 7.86
C THR A 80 -1.14 -1.78 6.65
N ALA A 81 -1.45 -2.58 5.63
CA ALA A 81 -2.31 -2.20 4.53
C ALA A 81 -3.50 -3.16 4.44
N THR A 82 -4.69 -2.64 4.21
CA THR A 82 -5.92 -3.44 4.03
C THR A 82 -6.63 -3.02 2.76
N GLU A 83 -7.22 -4.01 2.07
CA GLU A 83 -8.08 -3.78 0.90
C GLU A 83 -7.37 -2.98 -0.21
N THR A 84 -6.08 -3.26 -0.40
CA THR A 84 -5.29 -2.60 -1.45
C THR A 84 -5.64 -3.19 -2.81
N THR A 85 -5.90 -2.33 -3.78
CA THR A 85 -6.10 -2.71 -5.18
C THR A 85 -4.88 -2.28 -6.00
N ILE A 86 -4.20 -3.24 -6.63
CA ILE A 86 -3.01 -3.00 -7.45
C ILE A 86 -3.39 -3.17 -8.93
N ASN A 87 -3.37 -2.07 -9.68
CA ASN A 87 -3.68 -2.09 -11.11
C ASN A 87 -2.41 -2.15 -11.97
N LYS A 88 -2.60 -2.04 -13.28
CA LYS A 88 -1.55 -2.10 -14.28
C LYS A 88 -0.36 -1.19 -13.95
N ASP A 89 0.83 -1.75 -14.09
CA ASP A 89 2.12 -1.09 -13.89
C ASP A 89 2.33 -0.53 -12.47
N SER A 90 1.59 -1.03 -11.48
CA SER A 90 1.72 -0.64 -10.08
C SER A 90 2.31 -1.74 -9.20
N LEU A 91 2.90 -1.31 -8.08
CA LEU A 91 3.63 -2.18 -7.17
C LEU A 91 3.20 -1.96 -5.71
N GLN A 92 2.85 -3.04 -5.02
CA GLN A 92 2.89 -3.10 -3.56
C GLN A 92 4.08 -3.95 -3.12
N GLN A 93 4.99 -3.36 -2.34
CA GLN A 93 6.12 -4.05 -1.75
C GLN A 93 5.94 -4.14 -0.23
N ILE A 94 5.82 -5.37 0.27
CA ILE A 94 5.65 -5.69 1.68
C ILE A 94 7.02 -6.02 2.25
N GLN A 95 7.52 -5.16 3.14
CA GLN A 95 8.84 -5.25 3.75
C GLN A 95 8.76 -5.94 5.11
N ASP A 96 9.91 -6.06 5.78
CA ASP A 96 10.01 -6.64 7.13
C ASP A 96 9.05 -5.95 8.12
N GLY A 97 8.25 -6.76 8.82
CA GLY A 97 7.18 -6.30 9.72
C GLY A 97 5.91 -5.78 9.02
N GLY A 98 5.94 -5.60 7.70
CA GLY A 98 4.80 -5.16 6.89
C GLY A 98 3.74 -6.25 6.74
N ILE A 99 2.47 -5.86 6.83
CA ILE A 99 1.32 -6.77 6.70
C ILE A 99 0.31 -6.21 5.70
N ALA A 100 0.13 -6.85 4.55
CA ALA A 100 -0.96 -6.55 3.63
C ALA A 100 -2.08 -7.57 3.78
N ARG A 101 -3.33 -7.11 3.93
CA ARG A 101 -4.53 -7.96 4.00
C ARG A 101 -5.49 -7.67 2.87
N ASN A 102 -6.12 -8.72 2.33
CA ASN A 102 -7.16 -8.62 1.29
C ASN A 102 -6.68 -7.82 0.07
N THR A 103 -5.44 -8.04 -0.36
CA THR A 103 -4.92 -7.33 -1.52
C THR A 103 -5.45 -7.96 -2.81
N THR A 104 -5.99 -7.13 -3.70
CA THR A 104 -6.40 -7.54 -5.04
C THR A 104 -5.37 -7.08 -6.07
N VAL A 105 -4.79 -8.01 -6.80
CA VAL A 105 -3.79 -7.77 -7.85
C VAL A 105 -4.44 -7.99 -9.20
N ASN A 106 -4.63 -6.91 -9.96
CA ASN A 106 -5.23 -6.93 -11.30
C ASN A 106 -4.15 -7.10 -12.40
N ASP A 107 -4.59 -7.22 -13.65
CA ASP A 107 -3.71 -7.38 -14.81
C ASP A 107 -2.61 -6.30 -14.85
N GLY A 108 -1.36 -6.76 -14.97
CA GLY A 108 -0.15 -5.93 -14.96
C GLY A 108 0.28 -5.43 -13.58
N GLY A 109 -0.56 -5.57 -12.55
CA GLY A 109 -0.23 -5.23 -11.17
C GLY A 109 0.74 -6.22 -10.54
N TRP A 110 1.48 -5.75 -9.53
CA TRP A 110 2.51 -6.54 -8.87
C TRP A 110 2.46 -6.39 -7.35
N GLN A 111 2.28 -7.50 -6.64
CA GLN A 111 2.52 -7.62 -5.21
C GLN A 111 3.84 -8.37 -4.98
N GLN A 112 4.75 -7.78 -4.23
CA GLN A 112 6.02 -8.39 -3.82
C GLN A 112 6.08 -8.50 -2.30
N VAL A 113 6.30 -9.71 -1.79
CA VAL A 113 6.45 -10.01 -0.37
C VAL A 113 7.92 -10.30 -0.11
N LEU A 114 8.60 -9.38 0.57
CA LEU A 114 10.01 -9.53 0.92
C LEU A 114 10.18 -10.34 2.21
N SER A 115 11.43 -10.66 2.56
CA SER A 115 11.78 -11.32 3.82
C SER A 115 11.19 -10.56 5.01
N GLY A 116 10.49 -11.27 5.90
CA GLY A 116 9.83 -10.71 7.08
C GLY A 116 8.48 -10.02 6.81
N GLY A 117 8.11 -9.83 5.54
CA GLY A 117 6.81 -9.32 5.13
C GLY A 117 5.74 -10.42 5.09
N SER A 118 4.47 -10.02 5.28
CA SER A 118 3.33 -10.93 5.24
C SER A 118 2.20 -10.43 4.35
N ALA A 119 1.77 -11.25 3.40
CA ALA A 119 0.53 -11.04 2.65
C ALA A 119 -0.53 -12.05 3.11
N ILE A 120 -1.71 -11.56 3.43
CA ILE A 120 -2.82 -12.34 3.97
C ILE A 120 -4.03 -12.18 3.05
N ASP A 121 -4.60 -13.30 2.62
CA ASP A 121 -5.81 -13.35 1.80
C ASP A 121 -5.69 -12.57 0.47
N SER A 122 -4.55 -12.70 -0.21
CA SER A 122 -4.33 -12.08 -1.52
C SER A 122 -5.17 -12.72 -2.64
N ILE A 123 -5.75 -11.89 -3.50
CA ILE A 123 -6.45 -12.29 -4.72
C ILE A 123 -5.62 -11.82 -5.91
N VAL A 124 -5.14 -12.75 -6.73
CA VAL A 124 -4.37 -12.45 -7.94
C VAL A 124 -5.21 -12.81 -9.16
N ASN A 125 -5.71 -11.79 -9.84
CA ASN A 125 -6.48 -11.93 -11.07
C ASN A 125 -5.59 -12.30 -12.26
N GLN A 126 -6.21 -12.66 -13.38
CA GLN A 126 -5.48 -13.00 -14.60
C GLN A 126 -4.54 -11.85 -15.01
N GLY A 127 -3.27 -12.18 -15.27
CA GLY A 127 -2.22 -11.20 -15.61
C GLY A 127 -1.62 -10.42 -14.44
N GLY A 128 -2.17 -10.57 -13.22
CA GLY A 128 -1.57 -10.07 -11.99
C GLY A 128 -0.36 -10.91 -11.55
N ARG A 129 0.57 -10.30 -10.81
CA ARG A 129 1.80 -10.94 -10.34
C ARG A 129 1.89 -10.91 -8.82
N LEU A 130 2.15 -12.08 -8.23
CA LEU A 130 2.55 -12.22 -6.84
C LEU A 130 3.92 -12.88 -6.78
N LEU A 131 4.89 -12.16 -6.21
CA LEU A 131 6.24 -12.63 -5.94
C LEU A 131 6.46 -12.73 -4.43
N VAL A 132 6.93 -13.88 -3.96
CA VAL A 132 7.31 -14.08 -2.56
C VAL A 132 8.78 -14.45 -2.51
N ASP A 133 9.59 -13.59 -1.90
CA ASP A 133 11.01 -13.80 -1.69
C ASP A 133 11.24 -14.74 -0.52
N LYS A 134 12.48 -15.26 -0.42
CA LYS A 134 12.89 -16.10 0.71
C LYS A 134 12.68 -15.37 2.04
N GLY A 135 11.90 -15.98 2.93
CA GLY A 135 11.53 -15.40 4.23
C GLY A 135 10.25 -14.55 4.22
N GLY A 136 9.65 -14.31 3.04
CA GLY A 136 8.31 -13.73 2.94
C GLY A 136 7.24 -14.76 3.29
N THR A 137 6.13 -14.29 3.86
CA THR A 137 5.02 -15.16 4.30
C THR A 137 3.76 -14.88 3.50
N LEU A 138 3.14 -15.95 3.00
CA LEU A 138 1.73 -15.94 2.62
C LEU A 138 0.94 -16.64 3.72
N ALA A 139 -0.12 -16.00 4.19
CA ALA A 139 -1.04 -16.58 5.15
C ALA A 139 -2.49 -16.47 4.64
N GLY A 140 -3.37 -17.29 5.19
CA GLY A 140 -4.76 -17.38 4.74
C GLY A 140 -4.89 -17.99 3.34
N THR A 141 -5.87 -17.50 2.58
CA THR A 141 -6.21 -18.04 1.26
C THR A 141 -5.67 -17.15 0.15
N THR A 142 -4.66 -17.63 -0.58
CA THR A 142 -4.24 -16.97 -1.83
C THR A 142 -5.01 -17.55 -3.01
N THR A 143 -5.80 -16.72 -3.69
CA THR A 143 -6.57 -17.15 -4.88
C THR A 143 -5.87 -16.69 -6.16
N LEU A 144 -5.61 -17.61 -7.08
CA LEU A 144 -4.93 -17.33 -8.35
C LEU A 144 -5.87 -17.65 -9.52
N TYR A 145 -6.39 -16.63 -10.22
CA TYR A 145 -7.25 -16.82 -11.41
C TYR A 145 -6.44 -16.94 -12.71
N GLY A 146 -5.28 -17.61 -12.67
CA GLY A 146 -4.40 -17.80 -13.84
C GLY A 146 -3.34 -16.71 -14.05
N GLY A 147 -3.07 -15.89 -13.02
CA GLY A 147 -1.89 -15.01 -13.00
C GLY A 147 -0.60 -15.82 -12.74
N PRO A 148 0.55 -15.41 -13.31
CA PRO A 148 1.82 -16.05 -13.01
C PRO A 148 2.21 -15.81 -11.55
N PHE A 149 2.23 -16.89 -10.77
CA PHE A 149 2.73 -16.93 -9.40
C PHE A 149 4.21 -17.32 -9.40
N TYR A 150 5.06 -16.51 -8.78
CA TYR A 150 6.47 -16.80 -8.62
C TYR A 150 6.81 -16.90 -7.14
N ARG A 151 7.23 -18.08 -6.70
CA ARG A 151 7.80 -18.30 -5.36
C ARG A 151 9.30 -18.54 -5.53
N VAL A 152 10.13 -17.68 -4.92
CA VAL A 152 11.56 -17.95 -4.81
C VAL A 152 11.79 -18.62 -3.46
N MET A 153 12.33 -19.85 -3.48
CA MET A 153 12.62 -20.66 -2.29
C MET A 153 13.99 -20.32 -1.69
#